data_AF-A0A836RYG6-F1
#
_entry.id   AF-A0A836RYG6-F1
#
_cell.length_a   1.000
_cell.length_b   1.000
_cell.length_c   1.000
_cell.angle_alpha   90.00
_cell.angle_beta   90.00
_cell.angle_gamma   90.00
#
_symmetry.space_group_name_H-M   'P 1'
#
loop_
_entity.id
_entity.type
_entity.pdbx_description
1 polymer ?
#
loop_
_entity_poly.entity_id
_entity_poly.type
_entity_poly.pdbx_seq_one_letter_code
_entity_poly.pdbx_strand_id
1 'polypeptide(L)' 'MSNAYVKELEVTEFHGIKRFKKPLKLRGFNVIIGRNGAGKSTVLEALYMIR' A
#
# COMPACT_ATOMS: atom_id res chain seq x y z
N MET A 1 4.11 -25.32 2.72
CA MET A 1 3.79 -24.02 3.34
C MET A 1 3.17 -23.14 2.27
N SER A 2 1.95 -22.66 2.45
CA SER A 2 1.30 -21.75 1.50
C SER A 2 1.81 -20.32 1.74
N ASN A 3 2.53 -19.74 0.79
CA ASN A 3 2.87 -18.32 0.84
C ASN A 3 1.59 -17.49 0.67
N ALA A 4 1.19 -16.74 1.70
CA ALA A 4 0.14 -15.75 1.60
C ALA A 4 0.70 -14.48 0.93
N TYR A 5 0.06 -14.03 -0.14
CA TYR A 5 0.42 -12.81 -0.86
C TYR A 5 -0.69 -11.79 -0.72
N VAL A 6 -0.36 -10.55 -0.36
CA VAL A 6 -1.30 -9.43 -0.37
C VAL A 6 -1.69 -9.13 -1.82
N LYS A 7 -2.98 -9.26 -2.15
CA LYS A 7 -3.51 -9.01 -3.51
C LYS A 7 -3.94 -7.56 -3.70
N GLU A 8 -4.51 -6.95 -2.68
CA GLU A 8 -5.00 -5.58 -2.70
C GLU A 8 -4.73 -4.92 -1.34
N LEU A 9 -4.47 -3.61 -1.36
CA LEU A 9 -4.27 -2.79 -0.18
C LEU A 9 -5.25 -1.62 -0.20
N GLU A 10 -6.09 -1.54 0.82
CA GLU A 10 -6.95 -0.39 1.08
C GLU A 10 -6.45 0.32 2.34
N VAL A 11 -6.35 1.64 2.27
CA VAL A 11 -5.87 2.49 3.35
C VAL A 11 -6.85 3.63 3.56
N THR A 12 -7.25 3.83 4.81
CA THR A 12 -8.14 4.91 5.27
C THR A 12 -7.59 5.51 6.56
N GLU A 13 -7.56 6.84 6.64
CA GLU A 13 -7.15 7.62 7.81
C GLU A 13 -5.82 7.17 8.43
N PHE A 14 -4.77 7.04 7.62
CA PHE A 14 -3.46 6.51 8.03
C PHE A 14 -2.31 7.37 7.50
N HIS A 15 -1.39 7.79 8.38
CA HIS A 15 -0.19 8.58 8.05
C HIS A 15 -0.45 9.74 7.07
N GLY A 16 -1.52 10.51 7.30
CA GLY A 16 -1.89 11.67 6.47
C GLY A 16 -2.65 11.34 5.19
N ILE A 17 -2.91 10.06 4.90
CA ILE A 17 -3.78 9.61 3.82
C ILE A 17 -5.20 9.44 4.36
N LYS A 18 -6.13 10.28 3.89
CA LYS A 18 -7.56 10.15 4.21
C LYS A 18 -8.15 8.84 3.65
N ARG A 19 -7.96 8.59 2.36
CA ARG A 19 -8.40 7.36 1.69
C ARG A 19 -7.73 7.20 0.32
N PHE A 20 -7.42 5.97 -0.09
CA PHE A 20 -7.11 5.69 -1.49
C PHE A 20 -8.35 5.81 -2.38
N LYS A 21 -8.24 6.49 -3.53
CA LYS A 21 -9.37 6.60 -4.49
C LYS A 21 -9.96 5.25 -4.92
N LYS A 22 -9.13 4.21 -4.91
CA LYS A 22 -9.47 2.81 -5.15
C LYS A 22 -8.42 1.93 -4.46
N PRO A 23 -8.72 0.68 -4.10
CA PRO A 23 -7.72 -0.25 -3.57
C PRO A 23 -6.51 -0.36 -4.50
N LEU A 24 -5.32 -0.37 -3.90
CA LEU A 24 -4.07 -0.56 -4.63
C LEU A 24 -3.89 -2.05 -4.92
N LYS A 25 -4.08 -2.45 -6.17
CA LYS A 25 -3.86 -3.85 -6.59
C LYS A 25 -2.37 -4.15 -6.69
N LEU A 26 -1.94 -5.23 -6.04
CA LEU A 26 -0.56 -5.70 -6.03
C LEU A 26 -0.40 -6.95 -6.91
N ARG A 27 0.71 -6.98 -7.66
CA ARG A 27 1.14 -8.13 -8.47
C ARG A 27 2.45 -8.69 -7.92
N GLY A 28 3.04 -9.66 -8.62
CA GLY A 28 4.34 -10.23 -8.23
C GLY A 28 5.48 -9.20 -8.16
N PHE A 29 5.39 -8.12 -8.95
CA PHE A 29 6.32 -6.99 -8.92
C PHE A 29 5.55 -5.68 -9.08
N ASN A 30 5.85 -4.68 -8.24
CA ASN A 30 5.17 -3.39 -8.21
C ASN A 30 6.19 -2.27 -8.07
N VAL A 31 6.02 -1.19 -8.85
CA VAL A 31 6.84 0.02 -8.75
C VAL A 31 5.95 1.16 -8.31
N ILE A 32 6.30 1.80 -7.19
CA ILE A 32 5.54 2.93 -6.63
C ILE A 32 6.28 4.23 -6.96
N ILE A 33 5.68 5.07 -7.81
CA ILE A 33 6.24 6.35 -8.26
C ILE A 33 5.34 7.53 -7.88
N GLY A 34 5.92 8.74 -7.81
CA GLY A 34 5.19 9.96 -7.50
C GLY A 34 6.06 11.01 -6.79
N ARG A 35 5.54 12.22 -6.59
CA ARG A 35 6.24 13.32 -5.89
C ARG A 35 6.59 12.94 -4.44
N ASN A 36 7.57 13.60 -3.86
CA ASN A 36 7.86 13.46 -2.43
C ASN A 36 6.66 13.88 -1.59
N GLY A 37 6.40 13.16 -0.50
CA GLY A 37 5.20 13.37 0.32
C GLY A 37 3.89 12.81 -0.26
N ALA A 38 3.90 12.19 -1.45
CA ALA A 38 2.68 11.63 -2.06
C ALA A 38 2.18 10.32 -1.41
N GLY A 39 2.74 9.89 -0.28
CA GLY A 39 2.31 8.68 0.43
C GLY A 39 2.99 7.37 0.00
N LYS A 40 4.14 7.42 -0.69
CA LYS A 40 4.87 6.22 -1.10
C LYS A 40 5.37 5.40 0.10
N SER A 41 5.96 6.07 1.10
CA SER A 41 6.36 5.41 2.36
C SER A 41 5.15 4.85 3.10
N THR A 42 4.05 5.59 3.14
CA THR A 42 2.79 5.16 3.76
C THR A 42 2.26 3.84 3.18
N VAL A 43 2.38 3.62 1.87
CA VAL A 43 2.01 2.32 1.25
C VAL A 43 2.88 1.19 1.82
N LEU A 44 4.18 1.40 1.96
CA LEU A 44 5.10 0.40 2.51
C LEU A 44 4.88 0.16 4.01
N GLU A 45 4.61 1.22 4.77
CA GLU A 45 4.27 1.16 6.20
C GLU A 45 2.96 0.40 6.43
N ALA A 46 1.93 0.66 5.62
CA ALA A 46 0.67 -0.07 5.69
C ALA A 46 0.86 -1.57 5.38
N LEU A 47 1.70 -1.91 4.39
CA LEU A 47 2.05 -3.30 4.08
C LEU A 47 2.82 -3.97 5.22
N TYR A 48 3.67 -3.23 5.91
CA TYR A 48 4.40 -3.73 7.08
C TYR A 48 3.45 -4.04 8.25
N MET A 49 2.42 -3.22 8.46
CA MET A 49 1.47 -3.39 9.57
C MET A 49 0.58 -4.63 9.45
N ILE A 50 0.34 -5.10 8.23
CA ILE A 50 -0.51 -6.29 7.95
C ILE A 50 0.28 -7.57 7.72
N ARG A 51 1.61 -7.52 7.91
CA ARG A 51 2.51 -8.66 7.75
C ARG A 51 2.61 -9.48 9.02
#